data_AF-A0A7H8JLX0-F1
#
_entry.id   AF-A0A7H8JLX0-F1
#
_cell.length_a   1.000
_cell.length_b   1.000
_cell.length_c   1.000
_cell.angle_alpha   90.00
_cell.angle_beta   90.00
_cell.angle_gamma   90.00
#
_symmetry.space_group_name_H-M   'P 1'
#
loop_
_entity.id
_entity.type
_entity.pdbx_description
1 polymer ?
#
loop_
_entity_poly.entity_id
_entity_poly.type
_entity_poly.pdbx_seq_one_letter_code
_entity_poly.pdbx_strand_id
1 'polypeptide(L)'
;MHIREHWFDEGAPLFRQVLEESGGVLPPGDFYMCPLCTLAFSREAVAETTPQEERALSEEHVPPGKAGGQGLLLTCTSCNNTHGSRFDSHEVIRRAMRNAAKGENPGRDLRASLEVDGIEMPCKVCFIDGKMIARGQGTHPDNAEAHAEALKRAQEAKDFSSVKFRFRQPHDPGRADVSLIRSAYLAAFTALGWSYILKNTLTTLSPIRDKLEKGSAASHALTLRSLVGRRPSLPDGGRKITLVEQPPDLESVLVTIDQNLVFLPDPWGIHSCVDLSQAIGRHRDSQGENSVTLNGKDVPWPSPYENRFRLDRI
;
A
#
# COMPACT_ATOMS: atom_id res chain seq x y z
N MET A 1 -18.25 -7.66 21.95
CA MET A 1 -17.64 -8.52 20.92
C MET A 1 -16.41 -7.80 20.40
N HIS A 2 -15.23 -8.41 20.50
CA HIS A 2 -14.00 -7.79 20.02
C HIS A 2 -14.04 -7.76 18.49
N ILE A 3 -13.50 -6.70 17.84
CA ILE A 3 -13.62 -6.52 16.39
C ILE A 3 -13.02 -7.70 15.59
N ARG A 4 -11.96 -8.31 16.12
CA ARG A 4 -11.34 -9.53 15.58
C ARG A 4 -12.28 -10.73 15.59
N GLU A 5 -13.00 -10.97 16.69
CA GLU A 5 -13.99 -12.06 16.77
C GLU A 5 -15.09 -11.85 15.74
N HIS A 6 -15.57 -10.60 15.61
CA HIS A 6 -16.57 -10.25 14.63
C HIS A 6 -16.14 -10.57 13.19
N TRP A 7 -14.91 -10.22 12.81
CA TRP A 7 -14.38 -10.51 11.48
C TRP A 7 -14.17 -12.01 11.25
N PHE A 8 -13.78 -12.75 12.29
CA PHE A 8 -13.67 -14.20 12.21
C PHE A 8 -15.05 -14.85 12.00
N ASP A 9 -16.05 -14.44 12.79
CA ASP A 9 -17.42 -14.96 12.74
C ASP A 9 -18.09 -14.70 11.39
N GLU A 10 -17.77 -13.58 10.75
CA GLU A 10 -18.28 -13.30 9.40
C GLU A 10 -17.49 -14.04 8.31
N GLY A 11 -16.15 -14.06 8.42
CA GLY A 11 -15.29 -14.59 7.38
C GLY A 11 -15.26 -16.12 7.32
N ALA A 12 -15.26 -16.81 8.46
CA ALA A 12 -15.07 -18.26 8.53
C ALA A 12 -16.18 -19.07 7.84
N PRO A 13 -17.48 -18.78 8.04
CA PRO A 13 -18.55 -19.49 7.34
C PRO A 13 -18.48 -19.30 5.81
N LEU A 14 -18.15 -18.09 5.36
CA LEU A 14 -18.02 -17.79 3.92
C LEU A 14 -16.81 -18.48 3.29
N PHE A 15 -15.71 -18.61 4.04
CA PHE A 15 -14.54 -19.36 3.57
C PHE A 15 -14.90 -20.83 3.37
N ARG A 16 -15.54 -21.44 4.37
CA ARG A 16 -16.02 -22.82 4.31
C ARG A 16 -16.93 -23.04 3.10
N GLN A 17 -17.92 -22.16 2.89
CA GLN A 17 -18.83 -22.24 1.75
C GLN A 17 -18.08 -22.25 0.41
N VAL A 18 -17.19 -21.28 0.18
CA VAL A 18 -16.45 -21.17 -1.09
C VAL A 18 -15.51 -22.36 -1.31
N LEU A 19 -14.92 -22.88 -0.24
CA LEU A 19 -14.07 -24.05 -0.32
C LEU A 19 -14.87 -25.33 -0.65
N GLU A 20 -16.02 -25.52 -0.01
CA GLU A 20 -16.93 -26.64 -0.28
C GLU A 20 -17.47 -26.60 -1.72
N GLU A 21 -17.84 -25.41 -2.22
CA GLU A 21 -18.22 -25.18 -3.63
C GLU A 21 -17.09 -25.60 -4.60
N SER A 22 -15.84 -25.51 -4.17
CA SER A 22 -14.66 -25.87 -4.96
C SER A 22 -14.23 -27.34 -4.76
N GLY A 23 -15.01 -28.13 -4.01
CA GLY A 23 -14.72 -29.54 -3.70
C GLY A 23 -13.66 -29.75 -2.61
N GLY A 24 -13.25 -28.69 -1.91
CA GLY A 24 -12.35 -28.78 -0.77
C GLY A 24 -13.07 -29.23 0.50
N VAL A 25 -12.31 -29.76 1.46
CA VAL A 25 -12.85 -30.25 2.74
C VAL A 25 -12.05 -29.65 3.89
N LEU A 26 -12.75 -29.07 4.86
CA LEU A 26 -12.18 -28.66 6.15
C LEU A 26 -12.58 -29.65 7.24
N PRO A 27 -11.73 -29.82 8.27
CA PRO A 27 -12.14 -30.46 9.51
C PRO A 27 -13.39 -29.79 10.11
N PRO A 28 -14.10 -30.47 11.04
CA PRO A 28 -15.13 -29.84 11.86
C PRO A 28 -14.58 -28.60 12.59
N GLY A 29 -15.40 -27.54 12.70
CA GLY A 29 -15.04 -26.28 13.37
C GLY A 29 -14.93 -25.09 12.41
N ASP A 30 -14.86 -23.88 12.96
CA ASP A 30 -14.71 -22.66 12.16
C ASP A 30 -13.25 -22.38 11.84
N PHE A 31 -12.96 -22.08 10.58
CA PHE A 31 -11.63 -21.71 10.13
C PHE A 31 -11.69 -20.40 9.33
N TYR A 32 -10.75 -19.52 9.58
CA TYR A 32 -10.52 -18.31 8.80
C TYR A 32 -9.19 -18.43 8.05
N MET A 33 -9.21 -18.19 6.74
CA MET A 33 -8.00 -18.28 5.93
C MET A 33 -7.27 -16.93 5.88
N CYS A 34 -5.96 -16.87 6.12
CA CYS A 34 -5.23 -15.63 5.87
C CYS A 34 -5.24 -15.32 4.35
N PRO A 35 -5.72 -14.16 3.88
CA PRO A 35 -5.82 -13.86 2.45
C PRO A 35 -4.45 -13.64 1.78
N LEU A 36 -3.37 -13.53 2.56
CA LEU A 36 -2.01 -13.34 2.04
C LEU A 36 -1.30 -14.68 1.82
N CYS A 37 -1.21 -15.53 2.85
CA CYS A 37 -0.51 -16.82 2.77
C CYS A 37 -1.42 -18.03 2.54
N THR A 38 -2.75 -17.84 2.52
CA THR A 38 -3.75 -18.90 2.33
C THR A 38 -3.76 -20.03 3.37
N LEU A 39 -3.07 -19.86 4.50
CA LEU A 39 -3.16 -20.79 5.62
C LEU A 39 -4.48 -20.58 6.37
N ALA A 40 -5.13 -21.68 6.75
CA ALA A 40 -6.35 -21.68 7.55
C ALA A 40 -6.03 -21.69 9.05
N PHE A 41 -6.75 -20.87 9.81
CA PHE A 41 -6.58 -20.68 11.25
C PHE A 41 -7.90 -20.96 11.95
N SER A 42 -7.87 -21.74 13.03
CA SER A 42 -9.03 -21.99 13.86
C SER A 42 -9.34 -20.80 14.76
N ARG A 43 -10.44 -20.86 15.50
CA ARG A 43 -10.91 -19.77 16.36
C ARG A 43 -9.92 -19.38 17.46
N GLU A 44 -9.12 -20.33 17.94
CA GLU A 44 -8.11 -20.11 18.97
C GLU A 44 -7.08 -19.05 18.54
N ALA A 45 -6.80 -18.93 17.24
CA ALA A 45 -5.88 -17.94 16.68
C ALA A 45 -6.37 -16.48 16.84
N VAL A 46 -7.65 -16.26 17.16
CA VAL A 46 -8.21 -14.93 17.48
C VAL A 46 -7.95 -14.54 18.94
N ALA A 47 -7.92 -15.52 19.83
CA ALA A 47 -7.78 -15.30 21.27
C ALA A 47 -6.33 -15.11 21.71
N GLU A 48 -5.36 -15.59 20.92
CA GLU A 48 -3.93 -15.42 21.20
C GLU A 48 -3.57 -13.93 21.19
N THR A 49 -3.21 -13.41 22.37
CA THR A 49 -2.84 -12.00 22.62
C THR A 49 -1.33 -11.75 22.54
N THR A 50 -0.53 -12.79 22.35
CA THR A 50 0.93 -12.72 22.28
C THR A 50 1.39 -12.61 20.82
N PRO A 51 1.86 -11.43 20.36
CA PRO A 51 2.25 -11.20 18.96
C PRO A 51 3.45 -12.01 18.48
N GLN A 52 4.08 -12.81 19.36
CA GLN A 52 5.23 -13.65 19.03
C GLN A 52 4.85 -15.02 18.47
N GLU A 53 3.58 -15.43 18.51
CA GLU A 53 3.18 -16.72 17.97
C GLU A 53 2.82 -16.57 16.49
N GLU A 54 3.56 -17.25 15.61
CA GLU A 54 3.33 -17.28 14.16
C GLU A 54 1.92 -17.75 13.77
N ARG A 55 1.16 -18.26 14.74
CA ARG A 55 -0.18 -18.86 14.59
C ARG A 55 -1.34 -17.93 14.98
N ALA A 56 -1.09 -16.69 15.39
CA ALA A 56 -2.14 -15.73 15.73
C ALA A 56 -2.66 -14.94 14.51
N LEU A 57 -3.94 -14.56 14.55
CA LEU A 57 -4.58 -13.66 13.59
C LEU A 57 -4.56 -12.22 14.13
N SER A 58 -4.04 -11.27 13.35
CA SER A 58 -3.92 -9.87 13.72
C SER A 58 -4.85 -8.97 12.90
N GLU A 59 -5.16 -7.78 13.43
CA GLU A 59 -5.90 -6.75 12.70
C GLU A 59 -5.04 -6.16 11.59
N GLU A 60 -5.53 -6.25 10.36
CA GLU A 60 -4.84 -5.75 9.18
C GLU A 60 -5.38 -4.37 8.80
N HIS A 61 -4.49 -3.39 8.76
CA HIS A 61 -4.83 -2.02 8.38
C HIS A 61 -4.67 -1.83 6.88
N VAL A 62 -5.73 -1.33 6.21
CA VAL A 62 -5.73 -1.11 4.76
C VAL A 62 -6.15 0.32 4.41
N PRO A 63 -5.25 1.14 3.83
CA PRO A 63 -3.79 0.99 3.80
C PRO A 63 -3.17 0.86 5.21
N PRO A 64 -1.85 0.69 5.36
CA PRO A 64 -1.22 0.63 6.68
C PRO A 64 -1.62 1.83 7.56
N GLY A 65 -1.78 1.62 8.88
CA GLY A 65 -2.27 2.67 9.78
C GLY A 65 -1.41 3.94 9.80
N LYS A 66 -0.09 3.80 9.65
CA LYS A 66 0.85 4.93 9.50
C LYS A 66 0.70 5.70 8.18
N ALA A 67 0.02 5.11 7.19
CA ALA A 67 -0.42 5.74 5.96
C ALA A 67 -1.91 6.15 6.02
N GLY A 68 -2.49 6.22 7.22
CA GLY A 68 -3.85 6.71 7.47
C GLY A 68 -4.96 5.69 7.22
N GLY A 69 -4.66 4.41 6.99
CA GLY A 69 -5.70 3.39 6.88
C GLY A 69 -6.20 2.87 8.22
N GLN A 70 -7.18 1.98 8.15
CA GLN A 70 -7.94 1.45 9.30
C GLN A 70 -8.00 -0.07 9.24
N GLY A 71 -8.25 -0.72 10.38
CA GLY A 71 -8.44 -2.16 10.44
C GLY A 71 -9.67 -2.58 9.64
N LEU A 72 -9.50 -3.47 8.66
CA LEU A 72 -10.60 -3.94 7.80
C LEU A 72 -10.86 -5.44 7.86
N LEU A 73 -9.85 -6.22 8.22
CA LEU A 73 -9.87 -7.68 8.14
C LEU A 73 -8.79 -8.32 9.02
N LEU A 74 -8.80 -9.65 9.06
CA LEU A 74 -7.74 -10.43 9.71
C LEU A 74 -6.71 -10.94 8.69
N THR A 75 -5.43 -10.86 9.07
CA THR A 75 -4.30 -11.57 8.45
C THR A 75 -3.47 -12.21 9.55
N CYS A 76 -2.69 -13.26 9.25
CA CYS A 76 -1.81 -13.83 10.27
C CYS A 76 -0.70 -12.83 10.66
N THR A 77 -0.29 -12.87 11.93
CA THR A 77 0.71 -11.97 12.50
C THR A 77 2.04 -12.01 11.74
N SER A 78 2.45 -13.20 11.28
CA SER A 78 3.66 -13.38 10.47
C SER A 78 3.59 -12.58 9.16
N CYS A 79 2.47 -12.65 8.44
CA CYS A 79 2.27 -11.85 7.24
C CYS A 79 2.23 -10.35 7.59
N ASN A 80 1.39 -9.93 8.53
CA ASN A 80 1.23 -8.51 8.86
C ASN A 80 2.58 -7.85 9.24
N ASN A 81 3.36 -8.48 10.11
CA ASN A 81 4.65 -7.97 10.57
C ASN A 81 5.72 -7.94 9.48
N THR A 82 5.83 -9.03 8.71
CA THR A 82 6.84 -9.15 7.64
C THR A 82 6.60 -8.11 6.55
N HIS A 83 5.35 -7.94 6.11
CA HIS A 83 5.01 -6.96 5.08
C HIS A 83 5.14 -5.52 5.60
N GLY A 84 4.76 -5.28 6.87
CA GLY A 84 4.88 -3.97 7.52
C GLY A 84 6.31 -3.43 7.53
N SER A 85 7.27 -4.26 7.91
CA SER A 85 8.69 -3.88 7.95
C SER A 85 9.31 -3.78 6.55
N ARG A 86 8.99 -4.72 5.65
CA ARG A 86 9.63 -4.88 4.34
C ARG A 86 9.10 -3.93 3.26
N PHE A 87 7.81 -3.61 3.27
CA PHE A 87 7.15 -2.86 2.19
C PHE A 87 6.48 -1.59 2.69
N ASP A 88 5.62 -1.69 3.72
CA ASP A 88 4.78 -0.56 4.16
C ASP A 88 5.59 0.63 4.68
N SER A 89 6.76 0.36 5.26
CA SER A 89 7.72 1.40 5.67
C SER A 89 8.12 2.31 4.50
N HIS A 90 8.23 1.78 3.29
CA HIS A 90 8.58 2.56 2.10
C HIS A 90 7.39 3.41 1.60
N GLU A 91 6.15 2.92 1.70
CA GLU A 91 4.99 3.74 1.34
C GLU A 91 4.77 4.90 2.32
N VAL A 92 4.95 4.65 3.63
CA VAL A 92 4.91 5.70 4.65
C VAL A 92 5.96 6.78 4.35
N ILE A 93 7.17 6.38 3.95
CA ILE A 93 8.22 7.32 3.54
C ILE A 93 7.82 8.07 2.26
N ARG A 94 7.28 7.39 1.25
CA ARG A 94 6.82 8.01 -0.01
C ARG A 94 5.77 9.09 0.23
N ARG A 95 4.78 8.78 1.07
CA ARG A 95 3.74 9.74 1.48
C ARG A 95 4.34 10.92 2.25
N ALA A 96 5.24 10.67 3.20
CA ALA A 96 5.91 11.73 3.95
C ALA A 96 6.72 12.68 3.04
N MET A 97 7.48 12.13 2.08
CA MET A 97 8.22 12.95 1.09
C MET A 97 7.27 13.77 0.20
N ARG A 98 6.13 13.20 -0.20
CA ARG A 98 5.11 13.90 -1.00
C ARG A 98 4.52 15.08 -0.24
N ASN A 99 4.09 14.86 1.01
CA ASN A 99 3.55 15.92 1.86
C ASN A 99 4.58 17.03 2.07
N ALA A 100 5.83 16.68 2.37
CA ALA A 100 6.90 17.66 2.51
C ALA A 100 7.13 18.48 1.22
N ALA A 101 7.06 17.85 0.04
CA ALA A 101 7.17 18.55 -1.24
C ALA A 101 5.99 19.52 -1.52
N LYS A 102 4.82 19.27 -0.93
CA LYS A 102 3.67 20.19 -0.94
C LYS A 102 3.75 21.28 0.13
N GLY A 103 4.76 21.25 1.00
CA GLY A 103 4.85 22.12 2.18
C GLY A 103 3.90 21.71 3.32
N GLU A 104 3.33 20.52 3.26
CA GLU A 104 2.41 19.96 4.26
C GLU A 104 3.17 19.19 5.33
N ASN A 105 2.51 18.94 6.47
CA ASN A 105 3.11 18.13 7.54
C ASN A 105 3.31 16.67 7.06
N PRO A 106 4.55 16.15 7.04
CA PRO A 106 4.87 14.79 6.63
C PRO A 106 4.48 13.72 7.66
N GLY A 107 3.98 14.11 8.85
CA GLY A 107 3.61 13.21 9.94
C GLY A 107 4.80 12.53 10.64
N ARG A 108 6.03 12.89 10.25
CA ARG A 108 7.29 12.37 10.81
C ARG A 108 8.46 13.28 10.48
N ASP A 109 9.52 13.19 11.29
CA ASP A 109 10.80 13.80 10.92
C ASP A 109 11.37 13.15 9.66
N LEU A 110 11.92 13.99 8.77
CA LEU A 110 12.66 13.55 7.59
C LEU A 110 14.14 13.80 7.79
N ARG A 111 14.96 12.81 7.45
CA ARG A 111 16.42 12.97 7.29
C ARG A 111 16.69 13.66 5.96
N ALA A 112 17.54 14.67 5.99
CA ALA A 112 17.96 15.42 4.83
C ALA A 112 19.43 15.85 4.97
N SER A 113 19.97 16.44 3.91
CA SER A 113 21.17 17.25 3.96
C SER A 113 20.91 18.62 3.36
N LEU A 114 21.53 19.62 3.98
CA LEU A 114 21.51 21.01 3.55
C LEU A 114 22.93 21.37 3.13
N GLU A 115 23.12 21.65 1.85
CA GLU A 115 24.39 22.11 1.28
C GLU A 115 24.31 23.62 1.04
N VAL A 116 25.32 24.36 1.48
CA VAL A 116 25.49 25.80 1.21
C VAL A 116 26.94 26.04 0.84
N ASP A 117 27.20 26.67 -0.31
CA ASP A 117 28.56 26.89 -0.83
C ASP A 117 29.43 25.61 -0.88
N GLY A 118 28.82 24.46 -1.16
CA GLY A 118 29.51 23.16 -1.20
C GLY A 118 29.74 22.50 0.18
N ILE A 119 29.37 23.18 1.28
CA ILE A 119 29.46 22.65 2.64
C ILE A 119 28.17 21.90 2.96
N GLU A 120 28.26 20.59 3.13
CA GLU A 120 27.10 19.75 3.42
C GLU A 120 26.93 19.49 4.93
N MET A 121 25.72 19.74 5.42
CA MET A 121 25.32 19.44 6.79
C MET A 121 24.15 18.43 6.80
N PRO A 122 24.31 17.25 7.43
CA PRO A 122 23.18 16.35 7.69
C PRO A 122 22.21 17.01 8.67
N CYS A 123 20.92 16.94 8.38
CA CYS A 123 19.88 17.54 9.20
C CYS A 123 18.64 16.65 9.33
N LYS A 124 17.85 16.92 10.37
CA LYS A 124 16.46 16.51 10.48
C LYS A 124 15.54 17.66 10.13
N VAL A 125 14.55 17.38 9.32
CA VAL A 125 13.47 18.29 8.95
C VAL A 125 12.26 17.96 9.79
N CYS A 126 11.75 18.96 10.49
CA CYS A 126 10.44 18.92 11.12
C CYS A 126 9.56 20.06 10.57
N PHE A 127 8.25 19.88 10.68
CA PHE A 127 7.26 20.87 10.30
C PHE A 127 6.54 21.34 11.55
N ILE A 128 6.66 22.62 11.88
CA ILE A 128 6.06 23.25 13.07
C ILE A 128 5.33 24.50 12.60
N ASP A 129 4.03 24.61 12.91
CA ASP A 129 3.18 25.76 12.56
C ASP A 129 3.26 26.17 11.08
N GLY A 130 3.23 25.18 10.18
CA GLY A 130 3.34 25.40 8.73
C GLY A 130 4.73 25.80 8.23
N LYS A 131 5.74 25.81 9.11
CA LYS A 131 7.13 26.13 8.76
C LYS A 131 7.99 24.88 8.74
N MET A 132 8.82 24.77 7.71
CA MET A 132 9.86 23.75 7.63
C MET A 132 11.08 24.20 8.43
N ILE A 133 11.53 23.38 9.38
CA ILE A 133 12.70 23.65 10.22
C ILE A 133 13.71 22.52 9.99
N ALA A 134 14.89 22.88 9.49
CA ALA A 134 16.02 21.97 9.36
C ALA A 134 16.96 22.13 10.56
N ARG A 135 17.16 21.06 11.33
CA ARG A 135 18.07 21.01 12.49
C ARG A 135 19.28 20.14 12.16
N GLY A 136 20.48 20.73 12.20
CA GLY A 136 21.73 19.99 12.02
C GLY A 136 21.85 18.82 13.00
N GLN A 137 22.42 17.69 12.57
CA GLN A 137 22.65 16.50 13.40
C GLN A 137 24.08 15.99 13.27
N GLY A 138 24.73 15.68 14.40
CA GLY A 138 25.99 14.93 14.41
C GLY A 138 27.11 15.55 13.56
N THR A 139 27.17 16.89 13.51
CA THR A 139 28.13 17.64 12.70
C THR A 139 29.27 18.12 13.58
N HIS A 140 30.52 18.03 13.10
CA HIS A 140 31.69 18.59 13.80
C HIS A 140 31.52 20.11 13.98
N PRO A 141 31.92 20.71 15.12
CA PRO A 141 31.75 22.14 15.38
C PRO A 141 32.22 23.04 14.24
N ASP A 142 33.41 22.79 13.71
CA ASP A 142 34.00 23.58 12.61
C ASP A 142 33.13 23.55 11.34
N ASN A 143 32.52 22.40 11.03
CA ASN A 143 31.63 22.27 9.87
C ASN A 143 30.29 22.96 10.11
N ALA A 144 29.79 22.95 11.35
CA ALA A 144 28.57 23.68 11.72
C ALA A 144 28.77 25.20 11.66
N GLU A 145 29.93 25.69 12.09
CA GLU A 145 30.30 27.11 12.02
C GLU A 145 30.47 27.58 10.58
N ALA A 146 31.25 26.84 9.78
CA ALA A 146 31.44 27.16 8.35
C ALA A 146 30.11 27.13 7.57
N HIS A 147 29.21 26.20 7.90
CA HIS A 147 27.86 26.14 7.34
C HIS A 147 27.02 27.36 7.73
N ALA A 148 27.04 27.76 9.01
CA ALA A 148 26.32 28.92 9.51
C ALA A 148 26.81 30.22 8.85
N GLU A 149 28.13 30.38 8.67
CA GLU A 149 28.70 31.52 7.95
C GLU A 149 28.29 31.54 6.48
N ALA A 150 28.32 30.39 5.80
CA ALA A 150 27.87 30.27 4.41
C ALA A 150 26.39 30.65 4.26
N LEU A 151 25.53 30.18 5.17
CA LEU A 151 24.12 30.53 5.18
C LEU A 151 23.89 32.02 5.45
N LYS A 152 24.69 32.62 6.35
CA LYS A 152 24.64 34.06 6.63
C LYS A 152 25.01 34.88 5.40
N ARG A 153 26.06 34.51 4.67
CA ARG A 153 26.45 35.17 3.41
C ARG A 153 25.34 35.09 2.36
N ALA A 154 24.74 33.91 2.18
CA ALA A 154 23.62 33.72 1.26
C ALA A 154 22.42 34.62 1.63
N GLN A 155 22.10 34.72 2.93
CA GLN A 155 21.03 35.58 3.44
C GLN A 155 21.32 37.08 3.21
N GLU A 156 22.54 37.53 3.50
CA GLU A 156 22.97 38.93 3.30
C GLU A 156 22.96 39.32 1.82
N ALA A 157 23.45 38.44 0.95
CA ALA A 157 23.43 38.63 -0.49
C ALA A 157 22.03 38.48 -1.11
N LYS A 158 21.06 37.92 -0.37
CA LYS A 158 19.76 37.46 -0.88
C LYS A 158 19.89 36.52 -2.07
N ASP A 159 20.98 35.76 -2.11
CA ASP A 159 21.28 34.79 -3.15
C ASP A 159 21.35 33.40 -2.52
N PHE A 160 20.37 32.56 -2.84
CA PHE A 160 20.28 31.19 -2.36
C PHE A 160 20.58 30.17 -3.46
N SER A 161 21.21 30.58 -4.57
CA SER A 161 21.53 29.71 -5.70
C SER A 161 22.48 28.56 -5.32
N SER A 162 23.32 28.74 -4.31
CA SER A 162 24.22 27.71 -3.78
C SER A 162 23.55 26.78 -2.74
N VAL A 163 22.33 27.11 -2.29
CA VAL A 163 21.61 26.34 -1.28
C VAL A 163 20.91 25.15 -1.92
N LYS A 164 21.35 23.93 -1.57
CA LYS A 164 20.71 22.69 -2.04
C LYS A 164 20.15 21.91 -0.86
N PHE A 165 18.93 21.44 -1.06
CA PHE A 165 18.21 20.64 -0.08
C PHE A 165 17.98 19.22 -0.62
N ARG A 166 18.45 18.19 0.09
CA ARG A 166 18.31 16.78 -0.35
C ARG A 166 17.73 15.90 0.74
N PHE A 167 16.56 15.31 0.50
CA PHE A 167 16.00 14.28 1.39
C PHE A 167 16.81 12.98 1.27
N ARG A 168 17.22 12.41 2.41
CA ARG A 168 18.02 11.18 2.51
C ARG A 168 17.21 10.08 3.21
N GLN A 169 16.15 9.62 2.55
CA GLN A 169 15.29 8.57 3.08
C GLN A 169 15.67 7.19 2.53
N PRO A 170 15.71 6.12 3.36
CA PRO A 170 15.80 4.76 2.86
C PRO A 170 14.47 4.38 2.19
N HIS A 171 14.34 4.72 0.91
CA HIS A 171 13.14 4.54 0.11
C HIS A 171 13.44 3.70 -1.13
N ASP A 172 12.63 2.67 -1.34
CA ASP A 172 12.62 1.87 -2.56
C ASP A 172 11.23 2.05 -3.20
N PRO A 173 11.14 2.72 -4.37
CA PRO A 173 9.87 2.94 -5.05
C PRO A 173 9.14 1.63 -5.37
N GLY A 174 9.86 0.57 -5.75
CA GLY A 174 9.25 -0.72 -6.08
C GLY A 174 8.64 -1.40 -4.86
N ARG A 175 9.25 -1.25 -3.68
CA ARG A 175 8.67 -1.74 -2.42
C ARG A 175 7.46 -0.92 -1.98
N ALA A 176 7.44 0.39 -2.24
CA ALA A 176 6.27 1.23 -2.02
C ALA A 176 5.11 0.83 -2.95
N ASP A 177 5.40 0.51 -4.22
CA ASP A 177 4.41 -0.02 -5.16
C ASP A 177 3.84 -1.36 -4.69
N VAL A 178 4.67 -2.27 -4.18
CA VAL A 178 4.20 -3.55 -3.59
C VAL A 178 3.29 -3.31 -2.38
N SER A 179 3.60 -2.33 -1.52
CA SER A 179 2.72 -1.97 -0.39
C SER A 179 1.35 -1.45 -0.85
N LEU A 180 1.30 -0.65 -1.92
CA LEU A 180 0.03 -0.22 -2.54
C LEU A 180 -0.75 -1.40 -3.13
N ILE A 181 -0.08 -2.30 -3.86
CA ILE A 181 -0.72 -3.47 -4.45
C ILE A 181 -1.30 -4.36 -3.36
N ARG A 182 -0.57 -4.59 -2.27
CA ARG A 182 -1.10 -5.29 -1.10
C ARG A 182 -2.33 -4.60 -0.52
N SER A 183 -2.26 -3.28 -0.32
CA SER A 183 -3.39 -2.53 0.22
C SER A 183 -4.62 -2.62 -0.69
N ALA A 184 -4.43 -2.49 -1.99
CA ALA A 184 -5.49 -2.65 -2.98
C ALA A 184 -6.07 -4.06 -2.99
N TYR A 185 -5.20 -5.08 -2.98
CA TYR A 185 -5.61 -6.48 -2.93
C TYR A 185 -6.45 -6.79 -1.70
N LEU A 186 -6.04 -6.31 -0.52
CA LEU A 186 -6.77 -6.55 0.73
C LEU A 186 -8.08 -5.76 0.77
N ALA A 187 -8.13 -4.54 0.24
CA ALA A 187 -9.37 -3.78 0.11
C ALA A 187 -10.37 -4.48 -0.83
N ALA A 188 -9.90 -4.91 -2.01
CA ALA A 188 -10.69 -5.66 -2.96
C ALA A 188 -11.19 -6.98 -2.36
N PHE A 189 -10.31 -7.76 -1.72
CA PHE A 189 -10.71 -8.98 -1.00
C PHE A 189 -11.77 -8.69 0.07
N THR A 190 -11.59 -7.65 0.87
CA THR A 190 -12.54 -7.33 1.93
C THR A 190 -13.91 -7.00 1.33
N ALA A 191 -13.98 -6.27 0.22
CA ALA A 191 -15.24 -5.97 -0.43
C ALA A 191 -15.87 -7.20 -1.14
N LEU A 192 -15.05 -7.93 -1.90
CA LEU A 192 -15.48 -8.94 -2.87
C LEU A 192 -15.55 -10.36 -2.29
N GLY A 193 -14.86 -10.64 -1.18
CA GLY A 193 -14.94 -11.91 -0.47
C GLY A 193 -14.06 -13.03 -1.00
N TRP A 194 -14.27 -14.22 -0.43
CA TRP A 194 -13.42 -15.39 -0.68
C TRP A 194 -13.46 -15.86 -2.13
N SER A 195 -14.61 -15.73 -2.81
CA SER A 195 -14.71 -16.13 -4.22
C SER A 195 -13.73 -15.37 -5.10
N TYR A 196 -13.54 -14.07 -4.86
CA TYR A 196 -12.57 -13.26 -5.61
C TYR A 196 -11.16 -13.82 -5.49
N ILE A 197 -10.76 -14.20 -4.28
CA ILE A 197 -9.40 -14.64 -4.04
C ILE A 197 -9.18 -16.14 -4.25
N LEU A 198 -10.21 -16.99 -4.14
CA LEU A 198 -10.11 -18.46 -4.22
C LEU A 198 -10.52 -19.06 -5.56
N LYS A 199 -11.45 -18.44 -6.30
CA LYS A 199 -11.76 -18.90 -7.66
C LYS A 199 -10.70 -18.45 -8.67
N ASN A 200 -9.94 -17.40 -8.32
CA ASN A 200 -8.96 -16.74 -9.18
C ASN A 200 -7.48 -16.96 -8.76
N THR A 201 -7.25 -17.80 -7.74
CA THR A 201 -5.94 -18.08 -7.14
C THR A 201 -4.93 -18.70 -8.08
N LEU A 202 -5.39 -19.62 -8.93
CA LEU A 202 -4.48 -20.55 -9.61
C LEU A 202 -3.80 -19.92 -10.83
N THR A 203 -4.25 -18.75 -11.31
CA THR A 203 -3.70 -18.15 -12.54
C THR A 203 -3.49 -16.65 -12.49
N THR A 204 -4.42 -15.84 -11.99
CA THR A 204 -4.35 -14.37 -12.19
C THR A 204 -3.77 -13.60 -11.01
N LEU A 205 -4.06 -14.02 -9.77
CA LEU A 205 -3.62 -13.35 -8.53
C LEU A 205 -2.36 -13.95 -7.89
N SER A 206 -1.93 -15.13 -8.35
CA SER A 206 -0.70 -15.81 -7.88
C SER A 206 0.55 -14.91 -7.96
N PRO A 207 0.80 -14.13 -9.04
CA PRO A 207 1.97 -13.25 -9.10
C PRO A 207 2.01 -12.19 -7.99
N ILE A 208 0.84 -11.69 -7.56
CA ILE A 208 0.74 -10.75 -6.45
C ILE A 208 1.13 -11.46 -5.15
N ARG A 209 0.59 -12.64 -4.88
CA ARG A 209 0.90 -13.39 -3.65
C ARG A 209 2.32 -13.90 -3.58
N ASP A 210 2.86 -14.45 -4.66
CA ASP A 210 4.25 -14.90 -4.72
C ASP A 210 5.21 -13.74 -4.42
N LYS A 211 4.91 -12.53 -4.92
CA LYS A 211 5.70 -11.34 -4.63
C LYS A 211 5.64 -10.95 -3.16
N LEU A 212 4.47 -11.09 -2.54
CA LEU A 212 4.23 -10.79 -1.14
C LEU A 212 4.92 -11.81 -0.22
N GLU A 213 4.78 -13.10 -0.50
CA GLU A 213 5.33 -14.19 0.32
C GLU A 213 6.85 -14.35 0.20
N LYS A 214 7.37 -14.53 -1.02
CA LYS A 214 8.78 -14.90 -1.25
C LYS A 214 9.69 -13.70 -1.44
N GLY A 215 9.10 -12.54 -1.75
CA GLY A 215 9.81 -11.26 -1.96
C GLY A 215 10.98 -11.29 -2.96
N SER A 216 11.01 -12.29 -3.84
CA SER A 216 11.90 -12.50 -4.98
C SER A 216 11.13 -13.43 -5.92
N ALA A 217 10.87 -13.08 -7.18
CA ALA A 217 11.88 -13.00 -8.23
C ALA A 217 11.79 -11.74 -9.11
N ALA A 218 12.88 -11.46 -9.83
CA ALA A 218 13.01 -10.39 -10.82
C ALA A 218 12.04 -10.53 -12.02
N SER A 219 11.49 -11.73 -12.26
CA SER A 219 10.66 -12.04 -13.43
C SER A 219 9.27 -11.38 -13.45
N HIS A 220 8.68 -11.05 -12.28
CA HIS A 220 7.36 -10.39 -12.21
C HIS A 220 7.41 -8.95 -11.68
N ALA A 221 8.59 -8.44 -11.32
CA ALA A 221 8.72 -7.11 -10.71
C ALA A 221 8.30 -5.98 -11.66
N LEU A 222 8.59 -6.12 -12.96
CA LEU A 222 8.17 -5.16 -13.98
C LEU A 222 6.65 -5.21 -14.23
N THR A 223 6.07 -6.41 -14.23
CA THR A 223 4.62 -6.63 -14.44
C THR A 223 3.78 -6.06 -13.32
N LEU A 224 4.25 -6.11 -12.06
CA LEU A 224 3.47 -5.55 -10.96
C LEU A 224 3.56 -4.03 -10.90
N ARG A 225 4.69 -3.44 -11.32
CA ARG A 225 4.86 -1.98 -11.31
C ARG A 225 3.97 -1.27 -12.32
N SER A 226 3.71 -1.88 -13.47
CA SER A 226 2.80 -1.32 -14.48
C SER A 226 1.35 -1.30 -14.04
N LEU A 227 0.94 -2.17 -13.11
CA LEU A 227 -0.39 -2.17 -12.48
C LEU A 227 -0.63 -0.94 -11.59
N VAL A 228 0.43 -0.21 -11.24
CA VAL A 228 0.33 1.01 -10.44
C VAL A 228 0.40 2.23 -11.35
N GLY A 229 -0.65 3.03 -11.30
CA GLY A 229 -0.75 4.34 -11.94
C GLY A 229 -0.86 5.46 -10.89
N ARG A 230 -0.69 6.69 -11.35
CA ARG A 230 -0.90 7.88 -10.51
C ARG A 230 -1.79 8.88 -11.23
N ARG A 231 -2.71 9.49 -10.49
CA ARG A 231 -3.56 10.57 -10.98
C ARG A 231 -3.52 11.73 -10.00
N PRO A 232 -2.62 12.72 -10.21
CA PRO A 232 -2.41 13.83 -9.27
C PRO A 232 -3.65 14.68 -9.01
N SER A 233 -4.63 14.68 -9.92
CA SER A 233 -5.88 15.41 -9.78
C SER A 233 -6.84 14.83 -8.74
N LEU A 234 -6.58 13.61 -8.24
CA LEU A 234 -7.41 13.00 -7.20
C LEU A 234 -7.09 13.59 -5.81
N PRO A 235 -8.09 13.74 -4.93
CA PRO A 235 -7.87 14.23 -3.58
C PRO A 235 -7.07 13.23 -2.75
N ASP A 236 -6.25 13.74 -1.83
CA ASP A 236 -5.64 12.90 -0.80
C ASP A 236 -6.73 12.33 0.12
N GLY A 237 -6.56 11.09 0.60
CA GLY A 237 -7.56 10.37 1.38
C GLY A 237 -8.67 9.71 0.55
N GLY A 238 -8.73 9.96 -0.77
CA GLY A 238 -9.69 9.31 -1.67
C GLY A 238 -9.52 7.80 -1.65
N ARG A 239 -10.62 7.07 -1.43
CA ARG A 239 -10.65 5.60 -1.45
C ARG A 239 -11.85 5.12 -2.23
N LYS A 240 -11.61 4.29 -3.24
CA LYS A 240 -12.65 3.85 -4.15
C LYS A 240 -12.29 2.50 -4.75
N ILE A 241 -13.29 1.63 -4.92
CA ILE A 241 -13.18 0.40 -5.69
C ILE A 241 -14.16 0.52 -6.86
N THR A 242 -13.70 0.25 -8.06
CA THR A 242 -14.51 0.24 -9.28
C THR A 242 -14.22 -1.03 -10.04
N LEU A 243 -15.26 -1.76 -10.41
CA LEU A 243 -15.16 -2.83 -11.40
C LEU A 243 -15.20 -2.20 -12.77
N VAL A 244 -14.04 -2.11 -13.40
CA VAL A 244 -13.89 -1.55 -14.74
C VAL A 244 -14.48 -2.53 -15.72
N GLU A 245 -15.42 -2.07 -16.53
CA GLU A 245 -16.07 -2.85 -17.60
C GLU A 245 -15.66 -2.35 -18.98
N GLN A 246 -15.18 -1.10 -19.07
CA GLN A 246 -14.71 -0.50 -20.32
C GLN A 246 -13.42 0.32 -20.12
N PRO A 247 -12.45 0.22 -21.06
CA PRO A 247 -12.49 -0.67 -22.24
C PRO A 247 -12.30 -2.16 -21.87
N PRO A 248 -12.73 -3.11 -22.74
CA PRO A 248 -12.68 -4.54 -22.42
C PRO A 248 -11.28 -5.08 -22.13
N ASP A 249 -10.23 -4.48 -22.70
CA ASP A 249 -8.85 -4.89 -22.43
C ASP A 249 -8.29 -4.34 -21.10
N LEU A 250 -9.06 -3.51 -20.40
CA LEU A 250 -8.79 -3.04 -19.04
C LEU A 250 -9.87 -3.48 -18.04
N GLU A 251 -10.69 -4.48 -18.39
CA GLU A 251 -11.65 -5.06 -17.47
C GLU A 251 -10.92 -5.61 -16.24
N SER A 252 -11.23 -5.04 -15.07
CA SER A 252 -10.38 -5.20 -13.88
C SER A 252 -11.07 -4.72 -12.61
N VAL A 253 -10.48 -5.03 -11.45
CA VAL A 253 -10.79 -4.32 -10.20
C VAL A 253 -9.82 -3.15 -10.06
N LEU A 254 -10.30 -1.94 -10.27
CA LEU A 254 -9.55 -0.72 -10.04
C LEU A 254 -9.73 -0.24 -8.60
N VAL A 255 -8.62 -0.19 -7.87
CA VAL A 255 -8.59 0.36 -6.51
C VAL A 255 -7.86 1.69 -6.50
N THR A 256 -8.54 2.72 -6.02
CA THR A 256 -7.98 4.06 -5.81
C THR A 256 -7.63 4.23 -4.35
N ILE A 257 -6.39 4.63 -4.07
CA ILE A 257 -5.88 4.96 -2.73
C ILE A 257 -5.09 6.26 -2.82
N ASP A 258 -5.62 7.33 -2.24
CA ASP A 258 -5.15 8.70 -2.42
C ASP A 258 -5.07 9.05 -3.92
N GLN A 259 -3.89 9.45 -4.40
CA GLN A 259 -3.60 9.75 -5.80
C GLN A 259 -3.18 8.53 -6.63
N ASN A 260 -3.19 7.33 -6.04
CA ASN A 260 -2.69 6.13 -6.69
C ASN A 260 -3.84 5.28 -7.23
N LEU A 261 -3.62 4.69 -8.40
CA LEU A 261 -4.52 3.76 -9.07
C LEU A 261 -3.83 2.40 -9.08
N VAL A 262 -4.52 1.35 -8.64
CA VAL A 262 -4.03 -0.03 -8.69
C VAL A 262 -5.02 -0.88 -9.45
N PHE A 263 -4.56 -1.45 -10.56
CA PHE A 263 -5.34 -2.41 -11.35
C PHE A 263 -5.07 -3.82 -10.84
N LEU A 264 -6.13 -4.53 -10.47
CA LEU A 264 -6.08 -5.94 -10.10
C LEU A 264 -6.91 -6.75 -11.11
N PRO A 265 -6.58 -8.02 -11.34
CA PRO A 265 -7.40 -8.94 -12.12
C PRO A 265 -8.89 -8.86 -11.75
N ASP A 266 -9.74 -8.97 -12.76
CA ASP A 266 -11.18 -8.99 -12.59
C ASP A 266 -11.64 -10.26 -11.82
N PRO A 267 -12.80 -10.25 -11.17
CA PRO A 267 -13.27 -11.39 -10.40
C PRO A 267 -13.63 -12.63 -11.23
N TRP A 268 -13.80 -12.48 -12.55
CA TRP A 268 -14.20 -13.53 -13.47
C TRP A 268 -12.99 -14.26 -14.09
N GLY A 269 -11.78 -13.75 -13.86
CA GLY A 269 -10.53 -14.35 -14.34
C GLY A 269 -10.30 -14.14 -15.83
N ILE A 270 -10.86 -13.07 -16.40
CA ILE A 270 -10.73 -12.73 -17.83
C ILE A 270 -9.29 -12.30 -18.13
N HIS A 271 -8.71 -11.44 -17.29
CA HIS A 271 -7.36 -10.90 -17.50
C HIS A 271 -6.40 -11.28 -16.38
N SER A 272 -5.23 -11.78 -16.76
CA SER A 272 -4.12 -11.97 -15.80
C SER A 272 -3.44 -10.64 -15.47
N CYS A 273 -2.57 -10.64 -14.45
CA CYS A 273 -1.69 -9.50 -14.17
C CYS A 273 -0.83 -9.11 -15.38
N VAL A 274 -0.45 -10.08 -16.22
CA VAL A 274 0.37 -9.83 -17.43
C VAL A 274 -0.47 -9.12 -18.49
N ASP A 275 -1.69 -9.59 -18.73
CA ASP A 275 -2.60 -9.00 -19.73
C ASP A 275 -2.93 -7.56 -19.38
N LEU A 276 -3.30 -7.31 -18.11
CA LEU A 276 -3.57 -5.96 -17.60
C LEU A 276 -2.34 -5.06 -17.70
N SER A 277 -1.16 -5.56 -17.31
CA SER A 277 0.09 -4.81 -17.43
C SER A 277 0.34 -4.35 -18.88
N GLN A 278 0.14 -5.24 -19.85
CA GLN A 278 0.33 -4.93 -21.26
C GLN A 278 -0.72 -3.94 -21.77
N ALA A 279 -2.00 -4.13 -21.38
CA ALA A 279 -3.08 -3.24 -21.76
C ALA A 279 -2.87 -1.83 -21.22
N ILE A 280 -2.53 -1.68 -19.94
CA ILE A 280 -2.18 -0.39 -19.34
C ILE A 280 -1.04 0.27 -20.11
N GLY A 281 -0.02 -0.50 -20.50
CA GLY A 281 1.09 0.00 -21.31
C GLY A 281 0.66 0.60 -22.66
N ARG A 282 -0.39 0.05 -23.31
CA ARG A 282 -0.94 0.57 -24.57
C ARG A 282 -1.73 1.88 -24.40
N HIS A 283 -2.32 2.09 -23.23
CA HIS A 283 -3.18 3.25 -22.92
C HIS A 283 -2.45 4.42 -22.24
N ARG A 284 -1.16 4.24 -21.92
CA ARG A 284 -0.30 5.31 -21.40
C ARG A 284 0.13 6.24 -22.54
N ASP A 285 0.02 7.54 -22.31
CA ASP A 285 0.55 8.54 -23.21
C ASP A 285 2.08 8.69 -23.07
N SER A 286 2.67 9.62 -23.83
CA SER A 286 4.10 9.93 -23.79
C SER A 286 4.61 10.47 -22.44
N GLN A 287 3.71 10.96 -21.59
CA GLN A 287 4.01 11.41 -20.21
C GLN A 287 3.80 10.29 -19.18
N GLY A 288 3.34 9.11 -19.62
CA GLY A 288 3.03 7.97 -18.77
C GLY A 288 1.69 8.09 -18.03
N GLU A 289 0.84 9.05 -18.41
CA GLU A 289 -0.51 9.20 -17.87
C GLU A 289 -1.50 8.33 -18.64
N ASN A 290 -2.50 7.80 -17.94
CA ASN A 290 -3.57 7.03 -18.58
C ASN A 290 -4.48 7.98 -19.36
N SER A 291 -4.43 7.90 -20.68
CA SER A 291 -5.23 8.74 -21.59
C SER A 291 -6.67 8.23 -21.79
N VAL A 292 -6.99 7.08 -21.20
CA VAL A 292 -8.25 6.37 -21.39
C VAL A 292 -9.29 6.71 -20.32
N THR A 293 -10.54 6.88 -20.75
CA THR A 293 -11.68 6.98 -19.84
C THR A 293 -12.11 5.57 -19.42
N LEU A 294 -12.09 5.31 -18.12
CA LEU A 294 -12.54 4.04 -17.54
C LEU A 294 -14.00 4.17 -17.12
N ASN A 295 -14.84 3.24 -17.55
CA ASN A 295 -16.22 3.13 -17.09
C ASN A 295 -16.43 1.78 -16.40
N GLY A 296 -17.31 1.77 -15.41
CA GLY A 296 -17.54 0.60 -14.60
C GLY A 296 -18.47 0.87 -13.42
N LYS A 297 -18.68 -0.17 -12.62
CA LYS A 297 -19.55 -0.13 -11.45
C LYS A 297 -18.74 0.13 -10.17
N ASP A 298 -19.22 1.07 -9.37
CA ASP A 298 -18.59 1.36 -8.08
C ASP A 298 -18.99 0.33 -7.03
N VAL A 299 -17.98 -0.14 -6.30
CA VAL A 299 -18.13 -1.03 -5.15
C VAL A 299 -17.88 -0.20 -3.89
N PRO A 300 -18.78 -0.26 -2.88
CA PRO A 300 -18.57 0.44 -1.63
C PRO A 300 -17.21 0.11 -1.02
N TRP A 301 -16.50 1.13 -0.54
CA TRP A 301 -15.27 0.89 0.20
C TRP A 301 -15.59 0.13 1.50
N PRO A 302 -14.87 -0.95 1.83
CA PRO A 302 -15.15 -1.75 3.01
C PRO A 302 -14.93 -0.95 4.30
N SER A 303 -15.79 -1.19 5.29
CA SER A 303 -15.67 -0.57 6.62
C SER A 303 -15.40 -1.63 7.69
N PRO A 304 -14.93 -1.21 8.90
CA PRO A 304 -14.73 -2.14 10.01
C PRO A 304 -16.00 -2.86 10.48
N TYR A 305 -17.19 -2.51 9.99
CA TYR A 305 -18.46 -3.12 10.43
C TYR A 305 -19.39 -3.52 9.27
N GLU A 306 -19.16 -3.04 8.06
CA GLU A 306 -20.08 -3.19 6.93
C GLU A 306 -19.35 -3.47 5.61
N ASN A 307 -20.12 -3.97 4.63
CA ASN A 307 -19.68 -4.17 3.25
C ASN A 307 -18.48 -5.09 3.12
N ARG A 308 -18.53 -6.24 3.81
CA ARG A 308 -17.49 -7.26 3.75
C ARG A 308 -17.96 -8.55 3.11
N PHE A 309 -17.05 -9.15 2.35
CA PHE A 309 -17.11 -10.49 1.80
C PHE A 309 -18.36 -10.79 0.94
N ARG A 310 -18.85 -9.82 0.16
CA ARG A 310 -20.06 -9.97 -0.67
C ARG A 310 -19.77 -9.74 -2.16
N LEU A 311 -19.57 -10.81 -2.91
CA LEU A 311 -19.53 -10.74 -4.37
C LEU A 311 -20.94 -10.67 -4.98
N ASP A 312 -21.94 -11.21 -4.27
CA ASP A 312 -23.34 -11.34 -4.69
C ASP A 312 -24.12 -10.00 -4.73
N ARG A 313 -23.52 -8.92 -4.23
CA ARG A 313 -24.08 -7.56 -4.28
C ARG A 313 -23.68 -6.78 -5.54
N ILE A 314 -23.00 -7.44 -6.47
CA ILE A 314 -22.39 -6.85 -7.66
C ILE A 314 -23.10 -7.35 -8.90
#